data_AF-X1RHD9-F1
#
_entry.id   AF-X1RHD9-F1
#
_cell.length_a   1.000
_cell.length_b   1.000
_cell.length_c   1.000
_cell.angle_alpha   90.00
_cell.angle_beta   90.00
_cell.angle_gamma   90.00
#
_symmetry.space_group_name_H-M   'P 1'
#
loop_
_entity.id
_entity.type
_entity.pdbx_description
1 polymer ?
#
loop_
_entity_poly.entity_id
_entity_poly.type
_entity_poly.pdbx_seq_one_letter_code
_entity_poly.pdbx_strand_id
1 'polypeptide(L)'
;KNIPVALFSLEMSKSQLVQRMLCSEARVDAHNLRKGRLAESDWPTLSMAAGRLASAPIFIDDTAGITCLEIKAKARRLKAQHDLGLIIVDYLQLIASSGRVENRQQEISEISRSLKGLARELNIPLIAVSQLSRAVEQRIERKPRLSDLRESGAIEQDADLVVFLYREEYYKPKTERKGIAEVIISKQRNGPTGQIDLAFIKEYAKFENLTRISEEE
;
A
#
# COMPACT_ATOMS: atom_id res chain seq x y z
N LYS A 1 -17.24 9.73 -7.74
CA LYS A 1 -17.26 8.69 -8.81
C LYS A 1 -16.84 7.38 -8.19
N ASN A 2 -17.54 6.27 -8.47
CA ASN A 2 -17.17 4.95 -7.97
C ASN A 2 -16.13 4.37 -8.95
N ILE A 3 -14.84 4.62 -8.69
CA ILE A 3 -13.75 4.22 -9.60
C ILE A 3 -13.30 2.80 -9.23
N PRO A 4 -13.36 1.83 -10.15
CA PRO A 4 -12.94 0.46 -9.86
C PRO A 4 -11.45 0.32 -9.58
N VAL A 5 -11.13 -0.50 -8.58
CA VAL A 5 -9.76 -0.75 -8.10
C VAL A 5 -9.47 -2.24 -8.14
N ALA A 6 -8.32 -2.62 -8.69
CA ALA A 6 -7.79 -3.97 -8.60
C ALA A 6 -6.71 -4.01 -7.52
N LEU A 7 -6.83 -4.92 -6.57
CA LEU A 7 -5.86 -5.16 -5.50
C LEU A 7 -5.31 -6.58 -5.63
N PHE A 8 -4.04 -6.69 -6.05
CA PHE A 8 -3.31 -7.95 -6.07
C PHE A 8 -2.57 -8.09 -4.74
N SER A 9 -3.04 -8.98 -3.86
CA SER A 9 -2.43 -9.22 -2.56
C SER A 9 -1.71 -10.55 -2.55
N LEU A 10 -0.38 -10.49 -2.43
CA LEU A 10 0.48 -11.64 -2.59
C LEU A 10 0.95 -12.21 -1.25
N GLU A 11 0.80 -11.42 -0.19
CA GLU A 11 1.14 -11.78 1.19
C GLU A 11 -0.10 -12.16 2.02
N MET A 12 -1.20 -11.40 1.86
CA MET A 12 -2.40 -11.54 2.68
C MET A 12 -3.55 -12.16 1.89
N SER A 13 -4.39 -12.95 2.58
CA SER A 13 -5.62 -13.43 1.96
C SER A 13 -6.64 -12.32 1.78
N LYS A 14 -7.56 -12.51 0.83
CA LYS A 14 -8.71 -11.63 0.61
C LYS A 14 -9.51 -11.40 1.89
N SER A 15 -9.73 -12.45 2.70
CA SER A 15 -10.48 -12.34 3.95
C SER A 15 -9.79 -11.44 4.97
N GLN A 16 -8.47 -11.55 5.13
CA GLN A 16 -7.70 -10.71 6.05
C GLN A 16 -7.68 -9.24 5.60
N LEU A 17 -7.57 -8.99 4.29
CA LEU A 17 -7.64 -7.63 3.76
C LEU A 17 -9.02 -7.00 3.95
N VAL A 18 -10.09 -7.74 3.61
CA VAL A 18 -11.47 -7.26 3.83
C VAL A 18 -11.72 -6.96 5.29
N GLN A 19 -11.23 -7.80 6.20
CA GLN A 19 -11.34 -7.56 7.64
C GLN A 19 -10.63 -6.26 8.05
N ARG A 20 -9.43 -5.99 7.53
CA ARG A 20 -8.71 -4.72 7.78
C ARG A 20 -9.47 -3.51 7.24
N MET A 21 -10.00 -3.59 6.03
CA MET A 21 -10.84 -2.53 5.45
C MET A 21 -12.08 -2.28 6.31
N LEU A 22 -12.72 -3.34 6.78
CA LEU A 22 -13.91 -3.26 7.63
C LEU A 22 -13.60 -2.58 8.97
N CYS A 23 -12.51 -2.96 9.65
CA CYS A 23 -12.08 -2.33 10.91
C CYS A 23 -11.77 -0.85 10.73
N SER A 24 -11.06 -0.50 9.66
CA SER A 24 -10.69 0.88 9.34
C SER A 24 -11.92 1.74 9.02
N GLU A 25 -12.88 1.20 8.27
CA GLU A 25 -14.11 1.92 7.92
C GLU A 25 -15.07 2.05 9.11
N ALA A 26 -15.20 1.01 9.93
CA ALA A 26 -16.05 1.00 11.11
C ALA A 26 -15.43 1.72 12.33
N ARG A 27 -14.13 2.01 12.30
CA ARG A 27 -13.34 2.48 13.46
C ARG A 27 -13.48 1.52 14.66
N VAL A 28 -13.36 0.23 14.39
CA VAL A 28 -13.45 -0.84 15.38
C VAL A 28 -12.09 -1.52 15.53
N ASP A 29 -11.70 -1.79 16.76
CA ASP A 29 -10.41 -2.40 17.07
C ASP A 29 -10.28 -3.78 16.39
N ALA A 30 -9.26 -3.92 15.54
CA ALA A 30 -9.07 -5.12 14.74
C ALA A 30 -8.78 -6.37 15.58
N HIS A 31 -8.20 -6.21 16.77
CA HIS A 31 -7.94 -7.30 17.70
C HIS A 31 -9.21 -7.77 18.39
N ASN A 32 -10.07 -6.84 18.80
CA ASN A 32 -11.38 -7.16 19.36
C ASN A 32 -12.24 -7.92 18.35
N LEU A 33 -12.27 -7.46 17.09
CA LEU A 33 -12.96 -8.17 16.01
C LEU A 33 -12.40 -9.60 15.81
N ARG A 34 -11.07 -9.76 15.74
CA ARG A 34 -10.44 -11.09 15.58
C ARG A 34 -10.74 -12.04 16.75
N LYS A 35 -10.87 -11.52 17.96
CA LYS A 35 -11.16 -12.31 19.16
C LYS A 35 -12.66 -12.52 19.41
N GLY A 36 -13.53 -11.96 18.57
CA GLY A 36 -14.98 -11.97 18.79
C GLY A 36 -15.42 -11.20 20.05
N ARG A 37 -14.61 -10.22 20.49
CA ARG A 37 -14.86 -9.41 21.70
C ARG A 37 -15.37 -8.02 21.31
N LEU A 38 -16.48 -7.98 20.61
CA LEU A 38 -17.12 -6.74 20.19
C LEU A 38 -18.12 -6.27 21.24
N ALA A 39 -18.19 -4.97 21.47
CA ALA A 39 -19.28 -4.38 22.23
C ALA A 39 -20.57 -4.41 21.38
N GLU A 40 -21.73 -4.40 22.03
CA GLU A 40 -23.02 -4.31 21.30
C GLU A 40 -23.09 -3.05 20.42
N SER A 41 -22.43 -1.97 20.85
CA SER A 41 -22.31 -0.71 20.11
C SER A 41 -21.47 -0.80 18.83
N ASP A 42 -20.64 -1.82 18.67
CA ASP A 42 -19.77 -1.97 17.48
C ASP A 42 -20.53 -2.59 16.30
N TRP A 43 -21.59 -3.36 16.55
CA TRP A 43 -22.33 -4.03 15.48
C TRP A 43 -22.99 -3.08 14.49
N PRO A 44 -23.65 -1.98 14.91
CA PRO A 44 -24.19 -1.00 13.98
C PRO A 44 -23.13 -0.39 13.05
N THR A 45 -21.95 -0.03 13.57
CA THR A 45 -20.89 0.59 12.77
C THR A 45 -20.26 -0.41 11.80
N LEU A 46 -20.06 -1.66 12.23
CA LEU A 46 -19.60 -2.76 11.38
C LEU A 46 -20.61 -3.06 10.27
N SER A 47 -21.90 -3.13 10.58
CA SER A 47 -22.94 -3.39 9.58
C SER A 47 -22.99 -2.29 8.51
N MET A 48 -22.90 -1.02 8.92
CA MET A 48 -22.83 0.11 7.99
C MET A 48 -21.56 0.09 7.13
N ALA A 49 -20.41 -0.24 7.72
CA ALA A 49 -19.15 -0.37 6.99
C ALA A 49 -19.17 -1.53 5.99
N ALA A 50 -19.75 -2.66 6.38
CA ALA A 50 -19.93 -3.82 5.50
C ALA A 50 -20.82 -3.49 4.29
N GLY A 51 -21.93 -2.76 4.50
CA GLY A 51 -22.78 -2.29 3.40
C GLY A 51 -22.03 -1.39 2.41
N ARG A 52 -21.23 -0.44 2.92
CA ARG A 52 -20.37 0.42 2.08
C ARG A 52 -19.35 -0.40 1.28
N LEU A 53 -18.62 -1.29 1.94
CA LEU A 53 -17.60 -2.13 1.30
C LEU A 53 -18.21 -3.08 0.26
N ALA A 54 -19.39 -3.65 0.51
CA ALA A 54 -20.07 -4.53 -0.43
C ALA A 54 -20.44 -3.82 -1.74
N SER A 55 -20.73 -2.51 -1.68
CA SER A 55 -21.03 -1.68 -2.85
C SER A 55 -19.80 -1.08 -3.54
N ALA A 56 -18.61 -1.22 -2.93
CA ALA A 56 -17.38 -0.63 -3.45
C ALA A 56 -16.80 -1.51 -4.59
N PRO A 57 -16.37 -0.92 -5.72
CA PRO A 57 -15.87 -1.67 -6.87
C PRO A 57 -14.40 -2.08 -6.67
N ILE A 58 -14.13 -2.86 -5.62
CA ILE A 58 -12.80 -3.34 -5.23
C ILE A 58 -12.69 -4.82 -5.60
N PHE A 59 -11.80 -5.12 -6.56
CA PHE A 59 -11.53 -6.47 -7.03
C PHE A 59 -10.23 -6.96 -6.39
N ILE A 60 -10.34 -7.90 -5.46
CA ILE A 60 -9.19 -8.47 -4.75
C ILE A 60 -8.82 -9.82 -5.38
N ASP A 61 -7.54 -9.96 -5.72
CA ASP A 61 -6.93 -11.19 -6.17
C ASP A 61 -5.80 -11.58 -5.20
N ASP A 62 -5.96 -12.70 -4.51
CA ASP A 62 -5.01 -13.25 -3.54
C ASP A 62 -4.31 -14.52 -4.06
N THR A 63 -4.15 -14.64 -5.39
CA THR A 63 -3.42 -15.77 -6.00
C THR A 63 -1.95 -15.73 -5.58
N ALA A 64 -1.51 -16.73 -4.81
CA ALA A 64 -0.12 -16.88 -4.42
C ALA A 64 0.78 -17.18 -5.63
N GLY A 65 1.99 -16.60 -5.65
CA GLY A 65 2.98 -16.84 -6.70
C GLY A 65 2.55 -16.34 -8.09
N ILE A 66 1.66 -15.34 -8.17
CA ILE A 66 1.23 -14.77 -9.44
C ILE A 66 2.40 -14.15 -10.19
N THR A 67 2.40 -14.33 -11.51
CA THR A 67 3.40 -13.74 -12.40
C THR A 67 2.96 -12.36 -12.90
N CYS A 68 3.92 -11.57 -13.39
CA CYS A 68 3.61 -10.31 -14.08
C CYS A 68 2.64 -10.49 -15.25
N LEU A 69 2.74 -11.60 -15.98
CA LEU A 69 1.88 -11.87 -17.14
C LEU A 69 0.43 -12.07 -16.72
N GLU A 70 0.20 -12.81 -15.62
CA GLU A 70 -1.14 -13.02 -15.08
C GLU A 70 -1.73 -11.73 -14.52
N ILE A 71 -0.96 -10.92 -13.80
CA ILE A 71 -1.39 -9.57 -13.35
C ILE A 71 -1.86 -8.75 -14.56
N LYS A 72 -1.08 -8.70 -15.65
CA LYS A 72 -1.46 -7.97 -16.87
C LYS A 72 -2.75 -8.51 -17.49
N ALA A 73 -2.88 -9.82 -17.63
CA ALA A 73 -4.07 -10.45 -18.21
C ALA A 73 -5.34 -10.13 -17.39
N LYS A 74 -5.25 -10.26 -16.06
CA LYS A 74 -6.36 -9.96 -15.15
C LYS A 74 -6.71 -8.47 -15.14
N ALA A 75 -5.71 -7.59 -15.12
CA ALA A 75 -5.90 -6.14 -15.17
C ALA A 75 -6.56 -5.67 -16.48
N ARG A 76 -6.11 -6.19 -17.64
CA ARG A 76 -6.73 -5.91 -18.95
C ARG A 76 -8.19 -6.35 -18.99
N ARG A 77 -8.48 -7.55 -18.49
CA ARG A 77 -9.85 -8.07 -18.41
C ARG A 77 -10.74 -7.16 -17.54
N LEU A 78 -10.26 -6.77 -16.37
CA LEU A 78 -10.98 -5.83 -15.49
C LEU A 78 -11.15 -4.45 -16.14
N LYS A 79 -10.15 -3.95 -16.86
CA LYS A 79 -10.26 -2.69 -17.62
C LYS A 79 -11.36 -2.77 -18.68
N ALA A 80 -11.43 -3.87 -19.43
CA ALA A 80 -12.45 -4.06 -20.46
C ALA A 80 -13.86 -4.24 -19.88
N GLN A 81 -14.00 -4.94 -18.75
CA GLN A 81 -15.30 -5.28 -18.17
C GLN A 81 -15.89 -4.18 -17.28
N HIS A 82 -15.02 -3.42 -16.60
CA HIS A 82 -15.45 -2.51 -15.53
C HIS A 82 -14.86 -1.10 -15.65
N ASP A 83 -14.06 -0.79 -16.67
CA ASP A 83 -13.33 0.48 -16.78
C ASP A 83 -12.44 0.75 -15.55
N LEU A 84 -11.57 -0.22 -15.24
CA LEU A 84 -10.58 -0.15 -14.17
C LEU A 84 -9.84 1.21 -14.14
N GLY A 85 -9.74 1.82 -12.96
CA GLY A 85 -9.11 3.13 -12.77
C GLY A 85 -7.88 3.16 -11.86
N LEU A 86 -7.62 2.08 -11.10
CA LEU A 86 -6.43 1.96 -10.25
C LEU A 86 -6.03 0.50 -10.09
N ILE A 87 -4.72 0.25 -10.07
CA ILE A 87 -4.13 -1.03 -9.70
C ILE A 87 -3.28 -0.82 -8.44
N ILE A 88 -3.41 -1.74 -7.48
CA ILE A 88 -2.56 -1.83 -6.29
C ILE A 88 -1.94 -3.24 -6.26
N VAL A 89 -0.63 -3.33 -6.05
CA VAL A 89 0.10 -4.59 -5.89
C VAL A 89 0.81 -4.60 -4.54
N ASP A 90 0.50 -5.59 -3.70
CA ASP A 90 1.03 -5.75 -2.35
C ASP A 90 1.67 -7.15 -2.20
N TYR A 91 2.99 -7.33 -2.36
CA TYR A 91 4.02 -6.33 -2.70
C TYR A 91 4.96 -6.88 -3.79
N LEU A 92 5.72 -5.99 -4.45
CA LEU A 92 6.50 -6.27 -5.67
C LEU A 92 7.35 -7.53 -5.60
N GLN A 93 8.06 -7.71 -4.48
CA GLN A 93 8.99 -8.79 -4.28
C GLN A 93 8.31 -10.17 -4.12
N LEU A 94 6.98 -10.28 -4.11
CA LEU A 94 6.30 -11.58 -4.11
C LEU A 94 5.77 -11.99 -5.48
N ILE A 95 5.91 -11.13 -6.49
CA ILE A 95 5.60 -11.51 -7.87
C ILE A 95 6.61 -12.58 -8.30
N ALA A 96 6.09 -13.70 -8.79
CA ALA A 96 6.93 -14.79 -9.28
C ALA A 96 7.58 -14.44 -10.63
N SER A 97 8.85 -14.81 -10.77
CA SER A 97 9.49 -14.85 -12.09
C SER A 97 8.99 -16.03 -12.91
N SER A 98 8.77 -15.77 -14.20
CA SER A 98 8.41 -16.78 -15.20
C SER A 98 9.60 -17.65 -15.62
N GLY A 99 10.82 -17.39 -15.13
CA GLY A 99 12.04 -18.09 -15.55
C GLY A 99 13.07 -18.26 -14.44
N ARG A 100 14.08 -19.11 -14.71
CA ARG A 100 15.21 -19.35 -13.81
C ARG A 100 16.16 -18.16 -13.85
N VAL A 101 15.86 -17.13 -13.06
CA VAL A 101 16.70 -15.95 -12.94
C VAL A 101 17.69 -16.17 -11.79
N GLU A 102 18.99 -16.17 -12.09
CA GLU A 102 20.04 -16.35 -11.08
C GLU A 102 20.21 -15.11 -10.20
N ASN A 103 19.79 -13.94 -10.69
CA ASN A 103 19.97 -12.67 -10.00
C ASN A 103 18.64 -12.00 -9.64
N ARG A 104 18.32 -12.00 -8.35
CA ARG A 104 17.14 -11.37 -7.79
C ARG A 104 17.00 -9.89 -8.16
N GLN A 105 18.10 -9.15 -8.26
CA GLN A 105 18.06 -7.74 -8.65
C GLN A 105 17.56 -7.55 -10.09
N GLN A 106 17.94 -8.45 -10.99
CA GLN A 106 17.47 -8.41 -12.37
C GLN A 106 15.99 -8.74 -12.45
N GLU A 107 15.53 -9.74 -11.69
CA GLU A 107 14.12 -10.11 -11.59
C GLU A 107 13.25 -8.92 -11.14
N ILE A 108 13.63 -8.26 -10.04
CA ILE A 108 12.88 -7.09 -9.56
C ILE A 108 12.91 -5.95 -10.60
N SER A 109 14.02 -5.80 -11.32
CA SER A 109 14.13 -4.81 -12.38
C SER A 109 13.19 -5.10 -13.56
N GLU A 110 13.01 -6.37 -13.92
CA GLU A 110 12.06 -6.79 -14.95
C GLU A 110 10.61 -6.61 -14.50
N ILE A 111 10.30 -6.97 -13.25
CA ILE A 111 8.98 -6.76 -12.64
C ILE A 111 8.61 -5.26 -12.65
N SER A 112 9.52 -4.40 -12.18
CA SER A 112 9.34 -2.94 -12.15
C SER A 112 9.00 -2.38 -13.53
N ARG A 113 9.83 -2.69 -14.55
CA ARG A 113 9.58 -2.27 -15.94
C ARG A 113 8.27 -2.82 -16.49
N SER A 114 7.94 -4.07 -16.17
CA SER A 114 6.72 -4.74 -16.62
C SER A 114 5.46 -4.05 -16.08
N LEU A 115 5.46 -3.66 -14.80
CA LEU A 115 4.36 -2.93 -14.17
C LEU A 115 4.27 -1.48 -14.66
N LYS A 116 5.40 -0.80 -14.86
CA LYS A 116 5.42 0.52 -15.51
C LYS A 116 4.83 0.45 -16.91
N GLY A 117 5.16 -0.58 -17.68
CA GLY A 117 4.56 -0.87 -18.98
C GLY A 117 3.04 -1.03 -18.89
N LEU A 118 2.55 -1.84 -17.95
CA LEU A 118 1.12 -2.05 -17.72
C LEU A 118 0.38 -0.75 -17.38
N ALA A 119 0.93 0.08 -16.50
CA ALA A 119 0.34 1.37 -16.13
C ALA A 119 0.19 2.31 -17.32
N ARG A 120 1.22 2.37 -18.20
CA ARG A 120 1.18 3.19 -19.43
C ARG A 120 0.23 2.61 -20.47
N GLU A 121 0.20 1.29 -20.63
CA GLU A 121 -0.67 0.61 -21.58
C GLU A 121 -2.15 0.82 -21.25
N LEU A 122 -2.53 0.64 -19.99
CA LEU A 122 -3.92 0.85 -19.55
C LEU A 122 -4.27 2.31 -19.29
N ASN A 123 -3.27 3.20 -19.31
CA ASN A 123 -3.36 4.61 -18.96
C ASN A 123 -4.05 4.84 -17.60
N ILE A 124 -3.59 4.13 -16.57
CA ILE A 124 -4.11 4.25 -15.21
C ILE A 124 -2.97 4.26 -14.17
N PRO A 125 -3.18 4.89 -13.01
CA PRO A 125 -2.23 4.80 -11.90
C PRO A 125 -2.06 3.35 -11.43
N LEU A 126 -0.82 2.99 -11.14
CA LEU A 126 -0.44 1.73 -10.51
C LEU A 126 0.39 2.02 -9.27
N ILE A 127 -0.08 1.57 -8.12
CA ILE A 127 0.64 1.63 -6.85
C ILE A 127 1.25 0.27 -6.60
N ALA A 128 2.56 0.23 -6.41
CA ALA A 128 3.25 -1.00 -6.05
C ALA A 128 3.94 -0.80 -4.69
N VAL A 129 3.56 -1.64 -3.72
CA VAL A 129 4.22 -1.67 -2.43
C VAL A 129 5.57 -2.36 -2.59
N SER A 130 6.61 -1.80 -2.00
CA SER A 130 7.95 -2.38 -1.98
C SER A 130 8.43 -2.48 -0.55
N GLN A 131 9.01 -3.63 -0.21
CA GLN A 131 9.83 -3.72 0.99
C GLN A 131 11.16 -2.97 0.79
N LEU A 132 11.76 -2.55 1.91
CA LEU A 132 13.07 -1.89 1.95
C LEU A 132 14.13 -2.88 2.43
N SER A 133 15.38 -2.63 2.04
CA SER A 133 16.53 -3.34 2.61
C SER A 133 16.60 -3.12 4.12
N ARG A 134 16.98 -4.16 4.87
CA ARG A 134 17.22 -4.08 6.32
C ARG A 134 18.37 -3.13 6.69
N ALA A 135 19.15 -2.65 5.73
CA ALA A 135 20.21 -1.67 5.93
C ALA A 135 19.69 -0.34 6.53
N VAL A 136 18.40 0.00 6.33
CA VAL A 136 17.77 1.18 6.96
C VAL A 136 17.85 1.10 8.50
N GLU A 137 17.72 -0.09 9.07
CA GLU A 137 17.67 -0.32 10.51
C GLU A 137 19.02 -0.12 11.21
N GLN A 138 20.11 -0.24 10.46
CA GLN A 138 21.48 -0.07 10.96
C GLN A 138 21.89 1.40 11.07
N ARG A 139 21.12 2.32 10.45
CA ARG A 139 21.40 3.76 10.53
C ARG A 139 20.85 4.37 11.81
N ILE A 140 21.40 5.51 12.21
CA ILE A 140 20.99 6.23 13.42
C ILE A 140 19.58 6.83 13.24
N GLU A 141 19.36 7.59 12.15
CA GLU A 141 18.06 8.24 11.90
C GLU A 141 16.96 7.27 11.43
N ARG A 142 17.31 6.07 10.93
CA ARG A 142 16.39 5.02 10.41
C ARG A 142 15.32 5.52 9.44
N LYS A 143 15.45 6.73 8.90
CA LYS A 143 14.57 7.27 7.87
C LYS A 143 14.89 6.65 6.51
N PRO A 144 13.89 6.12 5.80
CA PRO A 144 14.08 5.59 4.46
C PRO A 144 14.58 6.65 3.48
N ARG A 145 15.39 6.21 2.52
CA ARG A 145 15.91 6.97 1.39
C ARG A 145 15.89 6.10 0.14
N LEU A 146 16.03 6.71 -1.03
CA LEU A 146 15.98 6.01 -2.32
C LEU A 146 16.96 4.82 -2.39
N SER A 147 18.16 4.97 -1.81
CA SER A 147 19.14 3.88 -1.76
C SER A 147 18.78 2.71 -0.85
N ASP A 148 17.68 2.74 -0.10
CA ASP A 148 17.17 1.56 0.63
C ASP A 148 16.29 0.66 -0.24
N LEU A 149 15.88 1.13 -1.43
CA LEU A 149 15.31 0.28 -2.48
C LEU A 149 16.39 -0.56 -3.18
N ARG A 150 17.65 -0.46 -2.74
CA ARG A 150 18.81 -1.15 -3.30
C ARG A 150 18.65 -2.67 -3.14
N GLU A 151 19.06 -3.36 -4.20
CA GLU A 151 18.46 -4.59 -4.79
C GLU A 151 17.56 -4.28 -6.01
N SER A 152 17.14 -3.02 -6.21
CA SER A 152 16.41 -2.62 -7.42
C SER A 152 16.55 -1.13 -7.75
N GLY A 153 17.72 -0.72 -8.27
CA GLY A 153 17.88 0.62 -8.85
C GLY A 153 16.86 0.92 -9.97
N ALA A 154 16.31 -0.13 -10.58
CA ALA A 154 15.23 -0.03 -11.56
C ALA A 154 13.92 0.49 -10.96
N ILE A 155 13.53 0.10 -9.73
CA ILE A 155 12.33 0.66 -9.08
C ILE A 155 12.47 2.17 -8.98
N GLU A 156 13.61 2.65 -8.48
CA GLU A 156 13.87 4.09 -8.38
C GLU A 156 13.76 4.75 -9.74
N GLN A 157 14.35 4.19 -10.80
CA GLN A 157 14.35 4.80 -12.14
C GLN A 157 12.96 4.80 -12.79
N ASP A 158 12.26 3.67 -12.74
CA ASP A 158 10.99 3.43 -13.42
C ASP A 158 9.82 4.19 -12.76
N ALA A 159 9.85 4.32 -11.43
CA ALA A 159 8.79 4.99 -10.68
C ALA A 159 8.67 6.47 -11.07
N ASP A 160 7.43 6.94 -11.24
CA ASP A 160 7.16 8.38 -11.39
C ASP A 160 7.12 9.10 -10.04
N LEU A 161 6.71 8.37 -9.00
CA LEU A 161 6.53 8.82 -7.63
C LEU A 161 7.09 7.74 -6.68
N VAL A 162 7.91 8.14 -5.71
CA VAL A 162 8.35 7.27 -4.61
C VAL A 162 7.93 7.91 -3.30
N VAL A 163 7.17 7.16 -2.50
CA VAL A 163 6.68 7.56 -1.19
C VAL A 163 7.17 6.57 -0.16
N PHE A 164 7.84 7.06 0.88
CA PHE A 164 8.18 6.27 2.05
C PHE A 164 7.23 6.59 3.20
N LEU A 165 7.03 5.58 4.06
CA LEU A 165 6.33 5.73 5.33
C LEU A 165 7.34 5.58 6.47
N TYR A 166 7.34 6.52 7.39
CA TYR A 166 8.17 6.47 8.60
C TYR A 166 7.33 6.81 9.82
N ARG A 167 7.46 6.02 10.89
CA ARG A 167 6.79 6.25 12.17
C ARG A 167 7.85 6.26 13.26
N GLU A 168 8.09 7.42 13.85
CA GLU A 168 9.13 7.53 14.88
C GLU A 168 8.83 6.66 16.09
N GLU A 169 7.55 6.55 16.49
CA GLU A 169 7.12 5.75 17.63
C GLU A 169 7.46 4.25 17.51
N TYR A 170 7.65 3.75 16.28
CA TYR A 170 8.07 2.37 16.04
C TYR A 170 9.51 2.12 16.53
N TYR A 171 10.38 3.13 16.41
CA TYR A 171 11.78 3.05 16.81
C TYR A 171 12.04 3.66 18.20
N LYS A 172 11.24 4.66 18.59
CA LYS A 172 11.36 5.39 19.85
C LYS A 172 10.02 5.38 20.59
N PRO A 173 9.72 4.37 21.42
CA PRO A 173 8.42 4.25 22.11
C PRO A 173 8.06 5.42 23.04
N LYS A 174 9.06 6.19 23.48
CA LYS A 174 8.91 7.37 24.34
C LYS A 174 8.87 8.70 23.57
N THR A 175 8.79 8.68 22.24
CA THR A 175 8.66 9.92 21.45
C THR A 175 7.38 10.70 21.81
N GLU A 176 7.42 12.02 21.61
CA GLU A 176 6.25 12.89 21.66
C GLU A 176 5.41 12.79 20.38
N ARG A 177 5.98 12.31 19.27
CA ARG A 177 5.32 12.13 17.96
C ARG A 177 4.53 10.81 17.86
N LYS A 178 3.82 10.42 18.92
CA LYS A 178 3.01 9.18 18.93
C LYS A 178 1.82 9.28 17.99
N GLY A 179 1.52 8.20 17.29
CA GLY A 179 0.47 8.16 16.29
C GLY A 179 0.74 9.02 15.06
N ILE A 180 1.95 9.58 14.88
CA ILE A 180 2.32 10.34 13.69
C ILE A 180 3.04 9.43 12.70
N ALA A 181 2.56 9.41 11.46
CA ALA A 181 3.23 8.78 10.34
C ALA A 181 3.65 9.84 9.32
N GLU A 182 4.95 9.89 9.06
CA GLU A 182 5.56 10.74 8.04
C GLU A 182 5.44 10.05 6.69
N VAL A 183 4.79 10.74 5.76
CA VAL A 183 4.67 10.38 4.34
C VAL A 183 5.72 11.20 3.60
N ILE A 184 6.82 10.54 3.21
CA ILE A 184 7.99 11.19 2.63
C ILE A 184 7.98 10.98 1.12
N ILE A 185 7.70 12.03 0.37
CA ILE A 185 7.77 12.04 -1.10
C ILE A 185 9.23 12.26 -1.48
N SER A 186 9.97 11.18 -1.71
CA SER A 186 11.41 11.22 -2.00
C SER A 186 11.74 11.39 -3.47
N LYS A 187 10.80 11.07 -4.37
CA LYS A 187 10.92 11.28 -5.80
C LYS A 187 9.55 11.64 -6.37
N GLN A 188 9.48 12.66 -7.22
CA GLN A 188 8.30 12.96 -8.01
C GLN A 188 8.73 13.57 -9.35
N ARG A 189 8.35 12.94 -10.48
CA ARG A 189 8.74 13.43 -11.82
C ARG A 189 8.09 14.77 -12.18
N ASN A 190 6.87 15.00 -11.70
CA ASN A 190 6.02 16.11 -12.15
C ASN A 190 5.60 17.05 -11.00
N GLY A 191 6.46 17.25 -10.00
CA GLY A 191 6.16 18.19 -8.91
C GLY A 191 7.11 18.07 -7.73
N PRO A 192 6.79 18.73 -6.61
CA PRO A 192 7.70 18.85 -5.48
C PRO A 192 7.88 17.53 -4.74
N THR A 193 9.09 17.33 -4.23
CA THR A 193 9.35 16.41 -3.12
C THR A 193 9.00 17.09 -1.80
N GLY A 194 8.87 16.31 -0.73
CA GLY A 194 8.55 16.88 0.58
C GLY A 194 8.08 15.82 1.56
N GLN A 195 7.63 16.29 2.72
CA GLN A 195 7.10 15.44 3.77
C GLN A 195 5.72 15.95 4.19
N ILE A 196 4.80 15.02 4.39
CA ILE A 196 3.46 15.28 4.89
C ILE A 196 3.27 14.39 6.12
N ASP A 197 2.78 14.97 7.21
CA ASP A 197 2.47 14.20 8.42
C ASP A 197 0.99 13.78 8.39
N LEU A 198 0.73 12.51 8.68
CA LEU A 198 -0.61 11.94 8.87
C LEU A 198 -0.73 11.35 10.27
N ALA A 199 -1.96 11.25 10.77
CA ALA A 199 -2.26 10.44 11.93
C ALA A 199 -2.34 8.97 11.50
N PHE A 200 -1.75 8.07 12.28
CA PHE A 200 -1.90 6.64 12.14
C PHE A 200 -2.52 6.04 13.40
N ILE A 201 -3.77 5.61 13.28
CA ILE A 201 -4.55 4.98 14.34
C ILE A 201 -4.35 3.47 14.21
N LYS A 202 -3.41 2.94 14.99
CA LYS A 202 -2.96 1.53 14.91
C LYS A 202 -4.06 0.52 15.21
N GLU A 203 -5.00 0.88 16.09
CA GLU A 203 -6.12 0.05 16.54
C GLU A 203 -7.03 -0.33 15.37
N TYR A 204 -7.19 0.59 14.41
CA TYR A 204 -8.05 0.45 13.24
C TYR A 204 -7.25 0.27 11.93
N ALA A 205 -5.91 0.25 12.01
CA ALA A 205 -5.00 0.28 10.87
C ALA A 205 -5.35 1.40 9.87
N LYS A 206 -5.62 2.60 10.39
CA LYS A 206 -6.17 3.72 9.63
C LYS A 206 -5.22 4.92 9.60
N PHE A 207 -5.09 5.54 8.43
CA PHE A 207 -4.47 6.85 8.28
C PHE A 207 -5.56 7.93 8.23
N GLU A 208 -5.33 9.05 8.92
CA GLU A 208 -6.20 10.23 8.88
C GLU A 208 -5.39 11.51 8.66
N ASN A 209 -6.03 12.54 8.10
CA ASN A 209 -5.40 13.84 7.92
C ASN A 209 -5.18 14.49 9.29
N LEU A 210 -3.99 15.06 9.50
CA LEU A 210 -3.75 15.93 10.65
C LEU A 210 -4.24 17.33 10.32
N THR A 211 -5.14 17.85 11.15
CA THR A 211 -5.44 19.28 11.15
C THR A 211 -4.27 20.00 11.81
N ARG A 212 -3.60 20.87 11.06
CA ARG A 212 -2.71 21.87 11.65
C ARG A 212 -3.59 23.02 12.12
N ILE A 213 -3.67 23.23 13.44
CA ILE A 213 -4.17 24.50 13.95
C ILE A 213 -3.07 25.50 13.58
N SER A 214 -3.29 26.33 12.56
CA SER A 214 -2.44 27.48 12.35
C SER A 214 -2.62 28.38 13.57
N GLU A 215 -1.56 28.57 14.35
CA GLU A 215 -1.48 29.72 15.23
C GLU A 215 -1.49 30.93 14.28
N GLU A 216 -2.61 31.63 14.20
CA GLU A 216 -2.69 32.93 13.53
C GLU A 216 -1.76 33.88 14.32
N GLU A 217 -0.69 34.34 13.66
CA GLU A 217 0.17 35.44 14.14
C GLU A 217 -0.57 36.78 14.12
#